data_AF-A0A083ZZK8-F1
#
_entry.id   AF-A0A083ZZK8-F1
#
_cell.length_a   1.000
_cell.length_b   1.000
_cell.length_c   1.000
_cell.angle_alpha   90.00
_cell.angle_beta   90.00
_cell.angle_gamma   90.00
#
_symmetry.space_group_name_H-M   'P 1'
#
loop_
_entity.id
_entity.type
_entity.pdbx_description
1 polymer ?
#
loop_
_entity_poly.entity_id
_entity_poly.type
_entity_poly.pdbx_seq_one_letter_code
_entity_poly.pdbx_strand_id
1 'polypeptide(L)'
;MDNIFIESPFLGKLRMVNIYEEYDGPRLFSAENEIGTSFLVYWVGTSSSSDEWFVIPCSRMRIVAFEKGKVDLLGMLTKLEQHSFYKVITHFDKNKDIIITPLPLEEMSSIDLPDSGIFVDADEIISASLINLNNDLIPTHEIKVSRSNKAAKKNVLLDHVTRVCEKFSELVSSFNSTNEIKGDIQPLTARYGSFVLSLHATEMEKFERFISEVSGLMLHKKDIKPYLIRNDIDVKAFSSLLEAIVSTSVNFELKSKFNEDELIVIYKADAIRYLRDISSLSLQYVSTYQVPQADDLGKVFRIVDMTWNGDEITKDRLGVDPRHVEYYRQAAKILGFLESNGALSALGQQVASVDPGGELRYRMAARSFEMSACGWAWINWSGAKNLTEVDSTKAEQFLKQSCPSLSSSTAHRRARTLARWCRELQKYYVSW
;
A
#
# COMPACT_ATOMS: atom_id res chain seq x y z
N MET A 1 1.72 21.41 17.95
CA MET A 1 2.71 22.39 18.46
C MET A 1 3.99 22.06 17.70
N ASP A 2 4.53 22.97 16.87
CA ASP A 2 5.55 22.68 15.85
C ASP A 2 6.70 21.74 16.32
N ASN A 3 7.24 20.91 15.41
CA ASN A 3 8.41 20.02 15.60
C ASN A 3 9.74 20.76 15.87
N ILE A 4 9.70 21.93 16.47
CA ILE A 4 10.87 22.76 16.75
C ILE A 4 11.53 22.21 18.00
N PHE A 5 12.81 21.86 17.89
CA PHE A 5 13.63 21.54 19.04
C PHE A 5 14.06 22.83 19.74
N ILE A 6 14.82 23.69 19.05
CA ILE A 6 15.28 24.98 19.55
C ILE A 6 15.31 26.02 18.43
N GLU A 7 15.28 27.29 18.81
CA GLU A 7 15.52 28.42 17.92
C GLU A 7 16.67 29.24 18.50
N SER A 8 17.71 29.47 17.70
CA SER A 8 18.83 30.31 18.12
C SER A 8 19.43 31.09 16.94
N PRO A 9 20.08 32.24 17.20
CA PRO A 9 20.76 33.00 16.15
C PRO A 9 21.88 32.21 15.44
N PHE A 10 22.48 31.21 16.12
CA PHE A 10 23.65 30.49 15.61
C PHE A 10 23.29 29.22 14.84
N LEU A 11 22.23 28.53 15.24
CA LEU A 11 21.80 27.27 14.62
C LEU A 11 20.57 27.44 13.73
N GLY A 12 19.92 28.61 13.79
CA GLY A 12 18.61 28.83 13.20
C GLY A 12 17.51 28.11 13.99
N LYS A 13 16.38 27.90 13.34
CA LYS A 13 15.26 27.13 13.87
C LYS A 13 15.44 25.65 13.58
N LEU A 14 15.99 24.91 14.54
CA LEU A 14 16.18 23.47 14.43
C LEU A 14 14.85 22.74 14.58
N ARG A 15 14.45 22.05 13.52
CA ARG A 15 13.26 21.19 13.50
C ARG A 15 13.66 19.74 13.51
N MET A 16 13.02 18.94 14.36
CA MET A 16 13.19 17.49 14.38
C MET A 16 12.72 16.90 13.05
N VAL A 17 13.50 15.95 12.52
CA VAL A 17 13.22 15.25 11.25
C VAL A 17 12.86 13.79 11.53
N ASN A 18 13.80 13.02 12.09
CA ASN A 18 13.61 11.62 12.46
C ASN A 18 14.05 11.41 13.91
N ILE A 19 13.28 10.65 14.67
CA ILE A 19 13.56 10.26 16.05
C ILE A 19 14.01 8.80 16.03
N TYR A 20 15.11 8.55 16.72
CA TYR A 20 15.82 7.28 16.75
C TYR A 20 15.70 6.59 18.11
N GLU A 21 15.53 7.36 19.19
CA GLU A 21 15.28 6.86 20.55
C GLU A 21 14.28 7.81 21.23
N GLU A 22 13.27 7.24 21.89
CA GLU A 22 12.27 7.98 22.66
C GLU A 22 12.12 7.40 24.06
N TYR A 23 12.41 8.22 25.07
CA TYR A 23 12.23 7.89 26.48
C TYR A 23 11.78 9.14 27.23
N ASP A 24 10.50 9.18 27.62
CA ASP A 24 9.86 10.39 28.16
C ASP A 24 10.12 11.61 27.25
N GLY A 25 9.89 11.41 25.95
CA GLY A 25 10.21 12.32 24.85
C GLY A 25 11.47 11.94 24.05
N PRO A 26 11.72 12.61 22.90
CA PRO A 26 12.85 12.28 22.01
C PRO A 26 14.22 12.48 22.69
N ARG A 27 15.07 11.45 22.70
CA ARG A 27 16.43 11.50 23.30
C ARG A 27 17.55 11.42 22.28
N LEU A 28 17.28 10.83 21.11
CA LEU A 28 18.21 10.80 19.99
C LEU A 28 17.42 11.03 18.71
N PHE A 29 17.77 12.07 17.95
CA PHE A 29 17.05 12.43 16.74
C PHE A 29 17.93 13.22 15.76
N SER A 30 17.54 13.28 14.50
CA SER A 30 18.10 14.24 13.54
C SER A 30 17.26 15.50 13.50
N ALA A 31 17.93 16.63 13.27
CA ALA A 31 17.30 17.93 13.10
C ALA A 31 17.82 18.64 11.86
N GLU A 32 17.02 19.55 11.31
CA GLU A 32 17.38 20.39 10.18
C GLU A 32 16.97 21.84 10.46
N ASN A 33 17.83 22.80 10.08
CA ASN A 33 17.49 24.23 10.14
C ASN A 33 16.86 24.75 8.83
N GLU A 34 16.51 26.03 8.76
CA GLU A 34 15.78 26.59 7.61
C GLU A 34 16.59 26.57 6.30
N ILE A 35 17.92 26.49 6.38
CA ILE A 35 18.82 26.45 5.22
C ILE A 35 19.20 25.02 4.81
N GLY A 36 18.62 23.99 5.46
CA GLY A 36 18.83 22.59 5.11
C GLY A 36 20.08 21.94 5.71
N THR A 37 20.73 22.59 6.69
CA THR A 37 21.85 21.99 7.41
C THR A 37 21.32 20.92 8.36
N SER A 38 21.85 19.71 8.26
CA SER A 38 21.45 18.58 9.09
C SER A 38 22.33 18.46 10.34
N PHE A 39 21.71 17.98 11.42
CA PHE A 39 22.35 17.78 12.71
C PHE A 39 21.90 16.44 13.30
N LEU A 40 22.79 15.79 14.04
CA LEU A 40 22.42 14.76 15.00
C LEU A 40 22.28 15.42 16.37
N VAL A 41 21.18 15.17 17.07
CA VAL A 41 20.95 15.67 18.43
C VAL A 41 20.91 14.48 19.37
N TYR A 42 21.76 14.53 20.40
CA TYR A 42 21.94 13.48 21.39
C TYR A 42 21.74 14.03 22.79
N TRP A 43 20.81 13.46 23.54
CA TRP A 43 20.61 13.79 24.94
C TRP A 43 21.75 13.23 25.78
N VAL A 44 22.35 14.09 26.59
CA VAL A 44 23.53 13.76 27.41
C VAL A 44 23.14 13.51 28.86
N GLY A 45 22.12 14.21 29.34
CA GLY A 45 21.67 14.07 30.71
C GLY A 45 20.66 15.13 31.12
N THR A 46 20.08 14.91 32.29
CA THR A 46 19.12 15.82 32.91
C THR A 46 19.61 16.23 34.29
N SER A 47 19.64 17.52 34.54
CA SER A 47 19.86 18.10 35.87
C SER A 47 18.53 18.38 36.57
N SER A 48 18.57 18.90 37.79
CA SER A 48 17.36 19.34 38.50
C SER A 48 16.64 20.53 37.85
N SER A 49 17.28 21.23 36.89
CA SER A 49 16.75 22.48 36.33
C SER A 49 16.87 22.60 34.81
N SER A 50 17.45 21.61 34.13
CA SER A 50 17.71 21.65 32.70
C SER A 50 18.00 20.28 32.11
N ASP A 51 17.80 20.17 30.80
CA ASP A 51 18.36 19.10 29.99
C ASP A 51 19.62 19.58 29.26
N GLU A 52 20.57 18.66 29.08
CA GLU A 52 21.81 18.87 28.34
C GLU A 52 21.86 18.00 27.08
N TRP A 53 22.26 18.61 25.97
CA TRP A 53 22.23 18.00 24.65
C TRP A 53 23.53 18.28 23.90
N PHE A 54 23.95 17.33 23.08
CA PHE A 54 24.94 17.55 22.03
C PHE A 54 24.23 17.69 20.69
N VAL A 55 24.50 18.79 19.99
CA VAL A 55 24.03 19.06 18.63
C VAL A 55 25.23 19.02 17.71
N ILE A 56 25.28 18.00 16.86
CA ILE A 56 26.43 17.66 16.04
C ILE A 56 26.10 17.96 14.58
N PRO A 57 26.77 18.94 13.95
CA PRO A 57 26.65 19.17 12.52
C PRO A 57 27.12 17.94 11.73
N CYS A 58 26.29 17.46 10.82
CA CYS A 58 26.62 16.33 9.98
C CYS A 58 25.93 16.40 8.63
N SER A 59 26.60 15.92 7.59
CA SER A 59 26.05 15.81 6.26
C SER A 59 24.85 14.87 6.25
N ARG A 60 23.90 15.16 5.36
CA ARG A 60 22.75 14.28 5.13
C ARG A 60 23.16 12.86 4.73
N MET A 61 24.29 12.70 4.04
CA MET A 61 24.85 11.39 3.70
C MET A 61 25.21 10.57 4.94
N ARG A 62 25.73 11.24 5.97
CA ARG A 62 26.12 10.60 7.22
C ARG A 62 24.92 10.21 8.07
N ILE A 63 23.90 11.07 8.16
CA ILE A 63 22.60 10.71 8.75
C ILE A 63 22.03 9.46 8.06
N VAL A 64 21.98 9.44 6.72
CA VAL A 64 21.49 8.26 5.99
C VAL A 64 22.36 7.01 6.21
N ALA A 65 23.67 7.17 6.44
CA ALA A 65 24.55 6.04 6.76
C ALA A 65 24.24 5.48 8.17
N PHE A 66 23.96 6.35 9.13
CA PHE A 66 23.52 5.99 10.48
C PHE A 66 22.17 5.26 10.45
N GLU A 67 21.18 5.82 9.75
CA GLU A 67 19.84 5.22 9.57
C GLU A 67 19.86 3.88 8.82
N LYS A 68 20.93 3.59 8.09
CA LYS A 68 21.16 2.31 7.40
C LYS A 68 22.00 1.31 8.19
N GLY A 69 22.35 1.63 9.44
CA GLY A 69 23.23 0.80 10.27
C GLY A 69 24.65 0.65 9.71
N LYS A 70 25.13 1.61 8.90
CA LYS A 70 26.52 1.61 8.37
C LYS A 70 27.51 2.32 9.27
N VAL A 71 27.01 3.19 10.13
CA VAL A 71 27.76 3.93 11.15
C VAL A 71 27.02 3.68 12.46
N ASP A 72 27.75 3.36 13.53
CA ASP A 72 27.19 3.20 14.87
C ASP A 72 27.10 4.55 15.58
N LEU A 73 26.34 4.62 16.69
CA LEU A 73 26.15 5.85 17.46
C LEU A 73 27.49 6.42 17.96
N LEU A 74 28.37 5.55 18.46
CA LEU A 74 29.72 5.96 18.86
C LEU A 74 30.49 6.60 17.69
N GLY A 75 30.41 6.03 16.48
CA GLY A 75 31.01 6.60 15.28
C GLY A 75 30.39 7.93 14.87
N MET A 76 29.09 8.13 15.12
CA MET A 76 28.44 9.43 14.90
C MET A 76 28.98 10.50 15.86
N LEU A 77 29.17 10.17 17.13
CA LEU A 77 29.67 11.09 18.15
C LEU A 77 31.16 11.40 17.98
N THR A 78 31.99 10.40 17.66
CA THR A 78 33.46 10.55 17.74
C THR A 78 34.15 10.96 16.45
N LYS A 79 33.57 10.70 15.27
CA LYS A 79 34.25 10.94 13.98
C LYS A 79 33.74 12.20 13.28
N LEU A 80 33.60 13.34 13.96
CA LEU A 80 32.90 14.54 13.45
C LEU A 80 33.35 14.97 12.02
N GLU A 81 32.42 15.50 11.23
CA GLU A 81 32.74 16.09 9.91
C GLU A 81 33.26 17.53 10.02
N GLN A 82 33.03 18.16 11.17
CA GLN A 82 33.51 19.50 11.51
C GLN A 82 34.36 19.45 12.77
N HIS A 83 35.17 20.49 13.00
CA HIS A 83 36.06 20.59 14.16
C HIS A 83 35.34 20.82 15.50
N SER A 84 34.05 21.14 15.47
CA SER A 84 33.28 21.46 16.66
C SER A 84 31.86 20.91 16.58
N PHE A 85 31.28 20.67 17.76
CA PHE A 85 29.85 20.44 17.97
C PHE A 85 29.33 21.43 19.00
N TYR A 86 28.04 21.42 19.30
CA TYR A 86 27.45 22.35 20.26
C TYR A 86 26.90 21.60 21.47
N LYS A 87 27.26 22.07 22.66
CA LYS A 87 26.53 21.73 23.89
C LYS A 87 25.38 22.71 24.04
N VAL A 88 24.17 22.18 24.17
CA VAL A 88 22.93 22.96 24.34
C VAL A 88 22.34 22.63 25.71
N ILE A 89 21.98 23.65 26.48
CA ILE A 89 21.30 23.51 27.77
C ILE A 89 19.92 24.14 27.64
N THR A 90 18.88 23.34 27.81
CA THR A 90 17.47 23.79 27.79
C THR A 90 16.92 23.76 29.21
N HIS A 91 16.61 24.92 29.77
CA HIS A 91 16.08 25.03 31.13
C HIS A 91 14.60 24.64 31.21
N PHE A 92 14.20 24.03 32.34
CA PHE A 92 12.79 23.74 32.60
C PHE A 92 11.97 25.01 32.89
N ASP A 93 12.63 26.06 33.39
CA ASP A 93 12.05 27.39 33.52
C ASP A 93 12.05 28.09 32.16
N LYS A 94 10.85 28.29 31.60
CA LYS A 94 10.62 28.92 30.30
C LYS A 94 11.09 30.37 30.21
N ASN A 95 11.40 31.02 31.34
CA ASN A 95 11.91 32.39 31.37
C ASN A 95 13.44 32.46 31.26
N LYS A 96 14.15 31.31 31.31
CA LYS A 96 15.60 31.26 31.14
C LYS A 96 15.94 30.96 29.69
N ASP A 97 16.90 31.72 29.16
CA ASP A 97 17.40 31.55 27.82
C ASP A 97 18.13 30.20 27.64
N ILE A 98 18.06 29.67 26.43
CA ILE A 98 18.81 28.48 26.02
C ILE A 98 20.30 28.85 25.96
N ILE A 99 21.17 28.03 26.55
CA ILE A 99 22.62 28.22 26.49
C ILE A 99 23.19 27.32 25.40
N ILE A 100 23.99 27.89 24.50
CA ILE A 100 24.64 27.16 23.40
C ILE A 100 26.13 27.46 23.43
N THR A 101 26.93 26.42 23.61
CA THR A 101 28.40 26.52 23.69
C THR A 101 29.04 25.64 22.62
N PRO A 102 29.83 26.20 21.69
CA PRO A 102 30.62 25.38 20.76
C PRO A 102 31.75 24.68 21.54
N LEU A 103 31.90 23.38 21.34
CA LEU A 103 32.92 22.56 21.97
C LEU A 103 33.76 21.83 20.90
N PRO A 104 35.07 21.66 21.12
CA PRO A 104 35.91 20.86 20.25
C PRO A 104 35.77 19.35 20.58
N LEU A 105 36.21 18.48 19.68
CA LEU A 105 36.02 17.02 19.81
C LEU A 105 36.58 16.44 21.12
N GLU A 106 37.63 17.02 21.68
CA GLU A 106 38.25 16.57 22.92
C GLU A 106 37.29 16.63 24.12
N GLU A 107 36.31 17.53 24.09
CA GLU A 107 35.28 17.65 25.13
C GLU A 107 34.21 16.56 25.03
N MET A 108 34.16 15.77 23.94
CA MET A 108 33.23 14.65 23.78
C MET A 108 33.48 13.54 24.80
N SER A 109 34.71 13.39 25.31
CA SER A 109 35.02 12.42 26.38
C SER A 109 34.62 12.88 27.78
N SER A 110 33.99 14.06 27.92
CA SER A 110 33.46 14.54 29.20
C SER A 110 32.19 13.80 29.64
N ILE A 111 31.65 12.93 28.77
CA ILE A 111 30.45 12.13 29.00
C ILE A 111 30.79 10.64 28.89
N ASP A 112 29.98 9.80 29.51
CA ASP A 112 30.02 8.36 29.26
C ASP A 112 29.50 8.10 27.84
N LEU A 113 30.41 7.72 26.95
CA LEU A 113 30.08 7.44 25.55
C LEU A 113 29.39 6.08 25.43
N PRO A 114 28.44 5.94 24.49
CA PRO A 114 27.79 4.67 24.22
C PRO A 114 28.80 3.63 23.71
N ASP A 115 28.52 2.36 23.98
CA ASP A 115 29.32 1.25 23.47
C ASP A 115 29.38 1.24 21.94
N SER A 116 30.48 0.70 21.40
CA SER A 116 30.57 0.48 19.96
C SER A 116 29.60 -0.60 19.49
N GLY A 117 29.09 -0.45 18.27
CA GLY A 117 28.16 -1.41 17.67
C GLY A 117 26.68 -1.17 18.01
N ILE A 118 26.35 -0.04 18.66
CA ILE A 118 24.98 0.43 18.80
C ILE A 118 24.54 1.07 17.48
N PHE A 119 23.67 0.40 16.76
CA PHE A 119 23.07 0.89 15.51
C PHE A 119 21.61 1.24 15.73
N VAL A 120 21.12 2.22 14.97
CA VAL A 120 19.68 2.49 14.91
C VAL A 120 18.98 1.31 14.26
N ASP A 121 17.89 0.86 14.87
CA ASP A 121 16.95 -0.01 14.18
C ASP A 121 16.15 0.81 13.17
N ALA A 122 16.33 0.51 11.89
CA ALA A 122 15.64 1.19 10.80
C ALA A 122 14.10 1.06 10.89
N ASP A 123 13.63 0.01 11.57
CA ASP A 123 12.21 -0.30 11.75
C ASP A 123 11.61 0.37 13.02
N GLU A 124 12.42 1.10 13.80
CA GLU A 124 12.01 1.90 14.97
C GLU A 124 12.08 3.42 14.73
N ILE A 125 12.61 3.87 13.59
CA ILE A 125 12.73 5.30 13.28
C ILE A 125 11.35 5.95 13.15
N ILE A 126 11.06 6.98 13.96
CA ILE A 126 9.80 7.73 13.89
C ILE A 126 10.02 9.06 13.17
N SER A 127 9.22 9.37 12.14
CA SER A 127 9.28 10.71 11.54
C SER A 127 8.63 11.71 12.49
N ALA A 128 9.36 12.77 12.84
CA ALA A 128 8.87 13.78 13.77
C ALA A 128 7.59 14.48 13.26
N SER A 129 7.37 14.56 11.94
CA SER A 129 6.13 15.10 11.37
C SER A 129 4.87 14.33 11.79
N LEU A 130 5.01 13.07 12.21
CA LEU A 130 3.90 12.24 12.65
C LEU A 130 3.44 12.55 14.08
N ILE A 131 4.31 13.08 14.95
CA ILE A 131 3.98 13.39 16.36
C ILE A 131 2.93 14.50 16.48
N ASN A 132 2.80 15.31 15.43
CA ASN A 132 1.92 16.48 15.40
C ASN A 132 0.68 16.33 14.51
N LEU A 133 0.47 15.16 13.91
CA LEU A 133 -0.78 14.90 13.20
C LEU A 133 -1.92 14.91 14.23
N ASN A 134 -2.98 15.69 13.95
CA ASN A 134 -4.22 15.69 14.74
C ASN A 134 -4.62 14.25 15.09
N ASN A 135 -5.23 14.03 16.26
CA ASN A 135 -5.61 12.72 16.84
C ASN A 135 -6.32 11.71 15.90
N ASP A 136 -6.69 12.12 14.69
CA ASP A 136 -7.34 11.28 13.68
C ASP A 136 -6.35 10.56 12.72
N LEU A 137 -5.10 11.03 12.55
CA LEU A 137 -4.13 10.44 11.61
C LEU A 137 -2.90 9.87 12.32
N ILE A 138 -3.05 8.64 12.81
CA ILE A 138 -1.99 7.92 13.52
C ILE A 138 -1.31 6.91 12.58
N PRO A 139 0.03 6.83 12.52
CA PRO A 139 0.71 5.78 11.78
C PRO A 139 0.39 4.41 12.39
N THR A 140 -0.30 3.54 11.64
CA THR A 140 -0.70 2.20 12.10
C THR A 140 0.13 1.09 11.47
N HIS A 141 0.62 1.29 10.25
CA HIS A 141 1.40 0.27 9.52
C HIS A 141 2.57 0.90 8.76
N GLU A 142 3.53 0.08 8.39
CA GLU A 142 4.61 0.44 7.47
C GLU A 142 4.70 -0.56 6.32
N ILE A 143 4.75 -0.06 5.09
CA ILE A 143 5.13 -0.85 3.91
C ILE A 143 6.59 -0.56 3.61
N LYS A 144 7.39 -1.61 3.45
CA LYS A 144 8.78 -1.51 3.04
C LYS A 144 9.01 -2.30 1.76
N VAL A 145 9.60 -1.61 0.77
CA VAL A 145 9.99 -2.21 -0.50
C VAL A 145 11.50 -2.20 -0.59
N SER A 146 12.09 -3.39 -0.58
CA SER A 146 13.54 -3.60 -0.52
C SER A 146 14.05 -4.39 -1.73
N ARG A 147 15.31 -4.21 -2.14
CA ARG A 147 15.89 -5.02 -3.24
C ARG A 147 15.95 -6.48 -2.81
N SER A 148 15.54 -7.39 -3.70
CA SER A 148 15.65 -8.83 -3.41
C SER A 148 17.11 -9.29 -3.29
N ASN A 149 18.04 -8.62 -4.00
CA ASN A 149 19.48 -8.83 -3.87
C ASN A 149 20.11 -7.75 -3.00
N LYS A 150 20.52 -8.11 -1.78
CA LYS A 150 21.18 -7.20 -0.82
C LYS A 150 22.54 -6.66 -1.31
N ALA A 151 23.19 -7.33 -2.27
CA ALA A 151 24.47 -6.87 -2.85
C ALA A 151 24.29 -5.81 -3.96
N ALA A 152 23.05 -5.46 -4.33
CA ALA A 152 22.80 -4.45 -5.36
C ALA A 152 23.24 -3.05 -4.88
N LYS A 153 24.08 -2.38 -5.67
CA LYS A 153 24.59 -1.04 -5.35
C LYS A 153 23.56 0.08 -5.53
N LYS A 154 22.49 -0.15 -6.30
CA LYS A 154 21.45 0.85 -6.61
C LYS A 154 20.24 0.66 -5.69
N ASN A 155 19.71 1.78 -5.18
CA ASN A 155 18.45 1.81 -4.43
C ASN A 155 17.27 1.28 -5.28
N VAL A 156 16.15 1.00 -4.62
CA VAL A 156 14.88 0.72 -5.31
C VAL A 156 14.45 1.96 -6.09
N LEU A 157 13.97 1.77 -7.32
CA LEU A 157 13.49 2.86 -8.15
C LEU A 157 12.05 3.24 -7.74
N LEU A 158 11.67 4.51 -7.96
CA LEU A 158 10.35 4.99 -7.57
C LEU A 158 9.22 4.23 -8.27
N ASP A 159 9.35 3.98 -9.57
CA ASP A 159 8.38 3.22 -10.37
C ASP A 159 8.19 1.78 -9.89
N HIS A 160 9.25 1.18 -9.32
CA HIS A 160 9.16 -0.15 -8.70
C HIS A 160 8.30 -0.10 -7.43
N VAL A 161 8.55 0.90 -6.58
CA VAL A 161 7.80 1.11 -5.33
C VAL A 161 6.33 1.38 -5.63
N THR A 162 6.06 2.34 -6.52
CA THR A 162 4.68 2.74 -6.85
C THR A 162 3.90 1.58 -7.41
N ARG A 163 4.50 0.77 -8.30
CA ARG A 163 3.85 -0.41 -8.87
C ARG A 163 3.47 -1.45 -7.81
N VAL A 164 4.36 -1.74 -6.85
CA VAL A 164 4.04 -2.68 -5.77
C VAL A 164 2.96 -2.11 -4.84
N CYS A 165 3.06 -0.84 -4.46
CA CYS A 165 2.07 -0.19 -3.58
C CYS A 165 0.68 -0.11 -4.24
N GLU A 166 0.62 0.16 -5.54
CA GLU A 166 -0.62 0.17 -6.31
C GLU A 166 -1.29 -1.21 -6.30
N LYS A 167 -0.53 -2.29 -6.59
CA LYS A 167 -1.09 -3.66 -6.58
C LYS A 167 -1.43 -4.16 -5.19
N PHE A 168 -0.72 -3.71 -4.17
CA PHE A 168 -1.10 -3.92 -2.78
C PHE A 168 -2.44 -3.23 -2.45
N SER A 169 -2.60 -1.96 -2.83
CA SER A 169 -3.83 -1.20 -2.61
C SER A 169 -5.02 -1.82 -3.34
N GLU A 170 -4.84 -2.29 -4.58
CA GLU A 170 -5.87 -3.02 -5.33
C GLU A 170 -6.32 -4.30 -4.62
N LEU A 171 -5.35 -5.08 -4.11
CA LEU A 171 -5.63 -6.30 -3.34
C LEU A 171 -6.44 -5.98 -2.08
N VAL A 172 -6.01 -4.99 -1.28
CA VAL A 172 -6.74 -4.57 -0.07
C VAL A 172 -8.13 -4.06 -0.42
N SER A 173 -8.28 -3.25 -1.46
CA SER A 173 -9.58 -2.72 -1.90
C SER A 173 -10.55 -3.83 -2.28
N SER A 174 -10.08 -4.85 -3.03
CA SER A 174 -10.89 -6.01 -3.38
C SER A 174 -11.28 -6.83 -2.14
N PHE A 175 -10.36 -7.03 -1.20
CA PHE A 175 -10.61 -7.72 0.06
C PHE A 175 -11.63 -6.98 0.92
N ASN A 176 -11.48 -5.66 1.09
CA ASN A 176 -12.38 -4.82 1.87
C ASN A 176 -13.79 -4.84 1.27
N SER A 177 -13.90 -4.77 -0.07
CA SER A 177 -15.17 -4.84 -0.78
C SER A 177 -15.89 -6.18 -0.55
N THR A 178 -15.16 -7.29 -0.59
CA THR A 178 -15.70 -8.63 -0.30
C THR A 178 -16.16 -8.77 1.15
N ASN A 179 -15.45 -8.15 2.09
CA ASN A 179 -15.67 -8.29 3.54
C ASN A 179 -16.51 -7.15 4.15
N GLU A 180 -17.09 -6.28 3.32
CA GLU A 180 -17.89 -5.11 3.73
C GLU A 180 -17.14 -4.17 4.71
N ILE A 181 -15.82 -4.05 4.55
CA ILE A 181 -14.94 -3.16 5.32
C ILE A 181 -14.92 -1.78 4.65
N LYS A 182 -15.07 -0.70 5.42
CA LYS A 182 -15.19 0.68 4.88
C LYS A 182 -13.90 1.49 4.99
N GLY A 183 -12.86 0.93 5.61
CA GLY A 183 -11.58 1.59 5.79
C GLY A 183 -10.76 1.74 4.51
N ASP A 184 -10.04 2.85 4.45
CA ASP A 184 -9.07 3.18 3.42
C ASP A 184 -7.64 3.11 3.97
N ILE A 185 -6.67 3.08 3.06
CA ILE A 185 -5.24 3.19 3.39
C ILE A 185 -4.75 4.56 2.95
N GLN A 186 -4.20 5.32 3.90
CA GLN A 186 -3.67 6.66 3.63
C GLN A 186 -2.16 6.70 3.86
N PRO A 187 -1.36 7.18 2.88
CA PRO A 187 0.07 7.39 3.08
C PRO A 187 0.31 8.61 3.99
N LEU A 188 1.21 8.48 4.96
CA LEU A 188 1.58 9.58 5.86
C LEU A 188 2.96 10.13 5.53
N THR A 189 4.00 9.30 5.59
CA THR A 189 5.40 9.71 5.40
C THR A 189 6.18 8.65 4.64
N ALA A 190 7.21 9.08 3.91
CA ALA A 190 8.18 8.20 3.26
C ALA A 190 9.59 8.47 3.78
N ARG A 191 10.31 7.44 4.23
CA ARG A 191 11.70 7.53 4.69
C ARG A 191 12.69 7.12 3.59
N TYR A 192 13.86 7.77 3.59
CA TYR A 192 14.94 7.46 2.65
C TYR A 192 15.74 6.23 3.11
N GLY A 193 16.30 5.47 2.16
CA GLY A 193 17.36 4.50 2.44
C GLY A 193 16.99 3.03 2.24
N SER A 194 15.76 2.66 2.53
CA SER A 194 14.94 1.60 1.92
C SER A 194 13.57 2.26 1.86
N PHE A 195 12.81 2.18 0.77
CA PHE A 195 11.58 2.96 0.71
C PHE A 195 10.60 2.38 1.74
N VAL A 196 10.39 3.13 2.83
CA VAL A 196 9.42 2.80 3.89
C VAL A 196 8.32 3.84 3.85
N LEU A 197 7.09 3.39 3.67
CA LEU A 197 5.89 4.20 3.63
C LEU A 197 5.07 3.93 4.90
N SER A 198 4.98 4.93 5.78
CA SER A 198 4.09 4.87 6.93
C SER A 198 2.65 5.12 6.48
N LEU A 199 1.73 4.33 6.99
CA LEU A 199 0.33 4.32 6.62
C LEU A 199 -0.57 4.63 7.82
N HIS A 200 -1.68 5.31 7.55
CA HIS A 200 -2.86 5.28 8.40
C HIS A 200 -3.88 4.34 7.76
N ALA A 201 -4.13 3.22 8.43
CA ALA A 201 -5.09 2.19 8.04
C ALA A 201 -5.64 1.51 9.30
N THR A 202 -6.79 1.97 9.79
CA THR A 202 -7.37 1.51 11.07
C THR A 202 -8.19 0.23 10.93
N GLU A 203 -8.73 -0.06 9.74
CA GLU A 203 -9.54 -1.26 9.49
C GLU A 203 -8.76 -2.40 8.79
N MET A 204 -7.45 -2.52 9.03
CA MET A 204 -6.60 -3.49 8.30
C MET A 204 -6.43 -4.85 8.98
N GLU A 205 -6.85 -5.01 10.24
CA GLU A 205 -6.59 -6.20 11.06
C GLU A 205 -6.99 -7.52 10.38
N LYS A 206 -8.17 -7.57 9.75
CA LYS A 206 -8.63 -8.79 9.04
C LYS A 206 -7.76 -9.11 7.83
N PHE A 207 -7.36 -8.08 7.08
CA PHE A 207 -6.48 -8.23 5.93
C PHE A 207 -5.07 -8.65 6.37
N GLU A 208 -4.57 -8.06 7.45
CA GLU A 208 -3.27 -8.36 8.06
C GLU A 208 -3.17 -9.84 8.44
N ARG A 209 -4.18 -10.37 9.16
CA ARG A 209 -4.24 -11.80 9.51
C ARG A 209 -4.23 -12.69 8.27
N PHE A 210 -5.03 -12.32 7.26
CA PHE A 210 -5.07 -13.03 5.99
C PHE A 210 -3.70 -13.07 5.31
N ILE A 211 -3.06 -11.92 5.13
CA ILE A 211 -1.81 -11.83 4.38
C ILE A 211 -0.63 -12.41 5.17
N SER A 212 -0.67 -12.34 6.50
CA SER A 212 0.29 -13.03 7.38
C SER A 212 0.23 -14.55 7.21
N GLU A 213 -0.96 -15.15 7.27
CA GLU A 213 -1.11 -16.59 7.09
C GLU A 213 -0.66 -17.04 5.68
N VAL A 214 -1.02 -16.29 4.63
CA VAL A 214 -0.55 -16.57 3.26
C VAL A 214 0.97 -16.48 3.18
N SER A 215 1.56 -15.41 3.72
CA SER A 215 3.02 -15.22 3.79
C SER A 215 3.71 -16.39 4.50
N GLY A 216 3.20 -16.81 5.66
CA GLY A 216 3.72 -17.95 6.40
C GLY A 216 3.63 -19.27 5.62
N LEU A 217 2.50 -19.52 4.94
CA LEU A 217 2.35 -20.69 4.08
C LEU A 217 3.34 -20.67 2.90
N MET A 218 3.54 -19.50 2.28
CA MET A 218 4.49 -19.31 1.19
C MET A 218 5.93 -19.58 1.64
N LEU A 219 6.33 -19.02 2.78
CA LEU A 219 7.66 -19.22 3.38
C LEU A 219 7.95 -20.70 3.66
N HIS A 220 6.94 -21.43 4.14
CA HIS A 220 7.03 -22.87 4.40
C HIS A 220 6.71 -23.74 3.18
N LYS A 221 6.56 -23.15 1.99
CA LYS A 221 6.33 -23.85 0.71
C LYS A 221 5.07 -24.73 0.71
N LYS A 222 4.04 -24.35 1.48
CA LYS A 222 2.75 -25.05 1.59
C LYS A 222 1.76 -24.57 0.52
N ASP A 223 0.73 -25.36 0.23
CA ASP A 223 -0.31 -24.93 -0.71
C ASP A 223 -1.15 -23.78 -0.11
N ILE A 224 -1.24 -22.67 -0.83
CA ILE A 224 -2.01 -21.48 -0.43
C ILE A 224 -3.40 -21.44 -1.03
N LYS A 225 -3.67 -22.22 -2.09
CA LYS A 225 -4.95 -22.15 -2.83
C LYS A 225 -6.17 -22.36 -1.94
N PRO A 226 -6.19 -23.36 -1.01
CA PRO A 226 -7.34 -23.53 -0.12
C PRO A 226 -7.60 -22.30 0.75
N TYR A 227 -6.53 -21.59 1.16
CA TYR A 227 -6.62 -20.40 1.99
C TYR A 227 -7.14 -19.19 1.20
N LEU A 228 -6.70 -19.02 -0.04
CA LEU A 228 -7.21 -17.98 -0.95
C LEU A 228 -8.70 -18.15 -1.24
N ILE A 229 -9.13 -19.39 -1.52
CA ILE A 229 -10.55 -19.71 -1.78
C ILE A 229 -11.39 -19.44 -0.54
N ARG A 230 -10.95 -19.91 0.64
CA ARG A 230 -11.70 -19.77 1.89
C ARG A 230 -11.91 -18.32 2.32
N ASN A 231 -10.94 -17.45 2.05
CA ASN A 231 -11.01 -16.02 2.36
C ASN A 231 -11.56 -15.17 1.21
N ASP A 232 -12.09 -15.81 0.17
CA ASP A 232 -12.69 -15.18 -1.02
C ASP A 232 -11.82 -14.12 -1.70
N ILE A 233 -10.54 -14.43 -1.88
CA ILE A 233 -9.55 -13.48 -2.38
C ILE A 233 -9.65 -13.31 -3.89
N ASP A 234 -9.59 -12.06 -4.38
CA ASP A 234 -9.35 -11.81 -5.81
C ASP A 234 -7.95 -12.31 -6.20
N VAL A 235 -7.90 -13.53 -6.75
CA VAL A 235 -6.66 -14.17 -7.20
C VAL A 235 -5.96 -13.40 -8.31
N LYS A 236 -6.68 -12.59 -9.11
CA LYS A 236 -6.06 -11.73 -10.13
C LYS A 236 -5.34 -10.55 -9.46
N ALA A 237 -5.95 -9.92 -8.46
CA ALA A 237 -5.30 -8.87 -7.68
C ALA A 237 -4.08 -9.41 -6.92
N PHE A 238 -4.21 -10.59 -6.30
CA PHE A 238 -3.09 -11.24 -5.61
C PHE A 238 -1.95 -11.62 -6.57
N SER A 239 -2.26 -12.22 -7.72
CA SER A 239 -1.26 -12.49 -8.77
C SER A 239 -0.59 -11.20 -9.25
N SER A 240 -1.34 -10.11 -9.43
CA SER A 240 -0.79 -8.82 -9.87
C SER A 240 0.22 -8.25 -8.87
N LEU A 241 -0.01 -8.42 -7.56
CA LEU A 241 0.95 -8.07 -6.52
C LEU A 241 2.23 -8.91 -6.64
N LEU A 242 2.10 -10.24 -6.77
CA LEU A 242 3.26 -11.12 -6.94
C LEU A 242 4.03 -10.80 -8.24
N GLU A 243 3.34 -10.53 -9.34
CA GLU A 243 3.96 -10.11 -10.61
C GLU A 243 4.70 -8.78 -10.47
N ALA A 244 4.14 -7.82 -9.72
CA ALA A 244 4.81 -6.55 -9.42
C ALA A 244 6.11 -6.80 -8.63
N ILE A 245 6.09 -7.65 -7.60
CA ILE A 245 7.27 -8.04 -6.82
C ILE A 245 8.33 -8.69 -7.72
N VAL A 246 7.93 -9.63 -8.57
CA VAL A 246 8.84 -10.37 -9.46
C VAL A 246 9.45 -9.47 -10.54
N SER A 247 8.63 -8.72 -11.26
CA SER A 247 9.06 -7.88 -12.38
C SER A 247 9.94 -6.71 -11.94
N THR A 248 9.72 -6.17 -10.74
CA THR A 248 10.52 -5.06 -10.19
C THR A 248 11.74 -5.54 -9.38
N SER A 249 11.87 -6.85 -9.16
CA SER A 249 12.96 -7.49 -8.42
C SER A 249 13.14 -6.95 -6.99
N VAL A 250 12.05 -6.92 -6.24
CA VAL A 250 11.99 -6.44 -4.86
C VAL A 250 11.45 -7.52 -3.92
N ASN A 251 11.55 -7.29 -2.62
CA ASN A 251 10.74 -7.97 -1.61
C ASN A 251 9.71 -6.95 -1.07
N PHE A 252 8.58 -7.47 -0.60
CA PHE A 252 7.54 -6.69 0.04
C PHE A 252 7.49 -7.04 1.53
N GLU A 253 7.47 -6.03 2.37
CA GLU A 253 7.39 -6.14 3.83
C GLU A 253 6.21 -5.27 4.32
N LEU A 254 5.41 -5.80 5.23
CA LEU A 254 4.33 -5.09 5.92
C LEU A 254 4.51 -5.32 7.43
N LYS A 255 4.61 -4.22 8.19
CA LYS A 255 4.72 -4.21 9.65
C LYS A 255 3.54 -3.48 10.26
N SER A 256 2.95 -4.02 11.31
CA SER A 256 1.90 -3.38 12.10
C SER A 256 2.49 -2.77 13.37
N LYS A 257 2.02 -1.58 13.75
CA LYS A 257 2.36 -0.98 15.06
C LYS A 257 1.56 -1.60 16.20
N PHE A 258 0.51 -2.37 15.91
CA PHE A 258 -0.28 -3.07 16.92
C PHE A 258 0.28 -4.46 17.25
N ASN A 259 1.13 -5.01 16.38
CA ASN A 259 1.79 -6.29 16.56
C ASN A 259 3.24 -6.21 16.04
N GLU A 260 4.13 -5.64 16.86
CA GLU A 260 5.51 -5.36 16.45
C GLU A 260 6.35 -6.62 16.19
N ASP A 261 5.95 -7.76 16.76
CA ASP A 261 6.62 -9.06 16.59
C ASP A 261 6.28 -9.75 15.25
N GLU A 262 5.20 -9.32 14.58
CA GLU A 262 4.70 -9.98 13.36
C GLU A 262 5.11 -9.19 12.10
N LEU A 263 6.25 -9.56 11.53
CA LEU A 263 6.70 -9.04 10.24
C LEU A 263 6.19 -9.92 9.09
N ILE A 264 5.34 -9.35 8.24
CA ILE A 264 4.81 -10.03 7.06
C ILE A 264 5.74 -9.77 5.87
N VAL A 265 6.30 -10.83 5.28
CA VAL A 265 7.29 -10.72 4.20
C VAL A 265 6.94 -11.60 3.02
N ILE A 266 6.80 -11.00 1.83
CA ILE A 266 6.70 -11.72 0.57
C ILE A 266 8.02 -11.56 -0.19
N TYR A 267 8.81 -12.63 -0.21
CA TYR A 267 10.06 -12.67 -0.96
C TYR A 267 9.79 -12.88 -2.46
N LYS A 268 10.64 -12.27 -3.30
CA LYS A 268 10.65 -12.52 -4.76
C LYS A 268 10.69 -14.01 -5.10
N ALA A 269 11.52 -14.77 -4.40
CA ALA A 269 11.73 -16.20 -4.68
C ALA A 269 10.45 -17.01 -4.47
N ASP A 270 9.69 -16.69 -3.42
CA ASP A 270 8.42 -17.34 -3.13
C ASP A 270 7.35 -16.88 -4.14
N ALA A 271 7.28 -15.57 -4.44
CA ALA A 271 6.37 -15.05 -5.46
C ALA A 271 6.53 -15.78 -6.81
N ILE A 272 7.76 -16.00 -7.30
CA ILE A 272 8.03 -16.76 -8.53
C ILE A 272 7.44 -18.17 -8.47
N ARG A 273 7.60 -18.86 -7.33
CA ARG A 273 7.13 -20.23 -7.15
C ARG A 273 5.62 -20.33 -7.26
N TYR A 274 4.89 -19.40 -6.64
CA TYR A 274 3.43 -19.48 -6.54
C TYR A 274 2.69 -18.88 -7.73
N LEU A 275 3.30 -17.96 -8.49
CA LEU A 275 2.64 -17.30 -9.63
C LEU A 275 2.01 -18.27 -10.62
N ARG A 276 2.73 -19.33 -11.01
CA ARG A 276 2.21 -20.33 -11.97
C ARG A 276 0.95 -21.02 -11.43
N ASP A 277 0.98 -21.41 -10.15
CA ASP A 277 -0.11 -22.15 -9.54
C ASP A 277 -1.35 -21.26 -9.31
N ILE A 278 -1.15 -19.99 -8.91
CA ILE A 278 -2.25 -19.03 -8.73
C ILE A 278 -2.87 -18.65 -10.08
N SER A 279 -2.07 -18.45 -11.13
CA SER A 279 -2.60 -18.20 -12.46
C SER A 279 -3.45 -19.38 -12.96
N SER A 280 -3.07 -20.62 -12.63
CA SER A 280 -3.92 -21.79 -12.94
C SER A 280 -5.23 -21.80 -12.13
N LEU A 281 -5.19 -21.34 -10.87
CA LEU A 281 -6.38 -21.25 -10.00
C LEU A 281 -7.43 -20.29 -10.59
N SER A 282 -7.02 -19.18 -11.22
CA SER A 282 -7.96 -18.23 -11.85
C SER A 282 -8.80 -18.80 -13.00
N LEU A 283 -8.45 -19.99 -13.52
CA LEU A 283 -9.24 -20.69 -14.53
C LEU A 283 -10.46 -21.40 -13.94
N GLN A 284 -10.43 -21.71 -12.64
CA GLN A 284 -11.42 -22.54 -11.97
C GLN A 284 -12.15 -21.79 -10.86
N TYR A 285 -11.52 -20.75 -10.31
CA TYR A 285 -12.00 -20.00 -9.18
C TYR A 285 -12.17 -18.51 -9.51
N VAL A 286 -13.28 -17.94 -9.04
CA VAL A 286 -13.65 -16.53 -9.17
C VAL A 286 -14.08 -16.05 -7.78
N SER A 287 -13.53 -14.94 -7.33
CA SER A 287 -13.96 -14.30 -6.06
C SER A 287 -15.32 -13.64 -6.20
N THR A 288 -16.02 -13.40 -5.09
CA THR A 288 -17.30 -12.68 -5.17
C THR A 288 -17.13 -11.29 -5.77
N TYR A 289 -16.00 -10.61 -5.55
CA TYR A 289 -15.71 -9.29 -6.11
C TYR A 289 -15.75 -9.26 -7.66
N GLN A 290 -15.41 -10.37 -8.30
CA GLN A 290 -15.30 -10.49 -9.76
C GLN A 290 -16.61 -10.91 -10.45
N VAL A 291 -17.64 -11.31 -9.69
CA VAL A 291 -18.93 -11.73 -10.26
C VAL A 291 -19.86 -10.52 -10.40
N PRO A 292 -20.36 -10.23 -11.61
CA PRO A 292 -21.21 -9.05 -11.83
C PRO A 292 -22.53 -9.16 -11.05
N GLN A 293 -22.97 -8.01 -10.53
CA GLN A 293 -24.21 -7.89 -9.77
C GLN A 293 -25.22 -6.94 -10.44
N ALA A 294 -24.74 -6.01 -11.26
CA ALA A 294 -25.54 -5.11 -12.08
C ALA A 294 -26.06 -5.83 -13.34
N ASP A 295 -27.37 -5.86 -13.55
CA ASP A 295 -28.00 -6.65 -14.61
C ASP A 295 -28.35 -5.88 -15.88
N ASP A 296 -28.06 -4.58 -15.93
CA ASP A 296 -28.37 -3.70 -17.05
C ASP A 296 -27.08 -3.12 -17.67
N LEU A 297 -26.64 -3.66 -18.80
CA LEU A 297 -25.45 -3.18 -19.50
C LEU A 297 -25.59 -1.73 -19.97
N GLY A 298 -26.81 -1.25 -20.27
CA GLY A 298 -27.04 0.13 -20.66
C GLY A 298 -26.67 1.12 -19.55
N LYS A 299 -26.97 0.77 -18.29
CA LYS A 299 -26.52 1.56 -17.14
C LYS A 299 -25.02 1.46 -16.89
N VAL A 300 -24.38 0.35 -17.25
CA VAL A 300 -22.91 0.24 -17.23
C VAL A 300 -22.29 1.18 -18.26
N PHE A 301 -22.83 1.24 -19.48
CA PHE A 301 -22.38 2.24 -20.47
C PHE A 301 -22.62 3.67 -20.00
N ARG A 302 -23.71 3.92 -19.28
CA ARG A 302 -23.97 5.24 -18.69
C ARG A 302 -22.91 5.66 -17.67
N ILE A 303 -22.37 4.73 -16.86
CA ILE A 303 -21.21 5.00 -15.99
C ILE A 303 -20.03 5.49 -16.83
N VAL A 304 -19.73 4.79 -17.92
CA VAL A 304 -18.62 5.11 -18.84
C VAL A 304 -18.80 6.50 -19.44
N ASP A 305 -20.00 6.81 -19.93
CA ASP A 305 -20.33 8.12 -20.52
C ASP A 305 -20.21 9.24 -19.48
N MET A 306 -20.70 9.03 -18.25
CA MET A 306 -20.60 10.01 -17.18
C MET A 306 -19.13 10.27 -16.79
N THR A 307 -18.31 9.22 -16.65
CA THR A 307 -16.88 9.39 -16.38
C THR A 307 -16.18 10.14 -17.52
N TRP A 308 -16.55 9.86 -18.78
CA TRP A 308 -15.97 10.52 -19.97
C TRP A 308 -16.26 12.02 -19.98
N ASN A 309 -17.48 12.40 -19.61
CA ASN A 309 -17.92 13.80 -19.56
C ASN A 309 -17.47 14.55 -18.29
N GLY A 310 -16.81 13.88 -17.35
CA GLY A 310 -16.47 14.47 -16.05
C GLY A 310 -17.69 14.69 -15.13
N ASP A 311 -18.78 13.96 -15.38
CA ASP A 311 -20.01 14.04 -14.60
C ASP A 311 -19.90 13.28 -13.27
N GLU A 312 -20.49 13.84 -12.21
CA GLU A 312 -20.60 13.12 -10.95
C GLU A 312 -21.56 11.93 -11.08
N ILE A 313 -21.09 10.75 -10.65
CA ILE A 313 -21.86 9.52 -10.67
C ILE A 313 -22.74 9.43 -9.42
N THR A 314 -24.01 9.83 -9.56
CA THR A 314 -25.01 9.81 -8.48
C THR A 314 -26.15 8.82 -8.76
N LYS A 315 -26.83 8.41 -7.68
CA LYS A 315 -27.99 7.49 -7.74
C LYS A 315 -29.10 8.01 -8.66
N ASP A 316 -29.36 9.32 -8.62
CA ASP A 316 -30.45 9.96 -9.34
C ASP A 316 -30.11 10.06 -10.83
N ARG A 317 -28.84 10.38 -11.14
CA ARG A 317 -28.36 10.37 -12.52
C ARG A 317 -28.34 8.97 -13.10
N LEU A 318 -28.04 7.92 -12.34
CA LEU A 318 -28.10 6.55 -12.85
C LEU A 318 -29.52 5.96 -12.90
N GLY A 319 -30.47 6.53 -12.14
CA GLY A 319 -31.81 5.98 -11.96
C GLY A 319 -31.80 4.65 -11.20
N VAL A 320 -31.01 4.56 -10.13
CA VAL A 320 -30.84 3.35 -9.31
C VAL A 320 -30.85 3.68 -7.82
N ASP A 321 -31.10 2.68 -6.97
CA ASP A 321 -30.91 2.82 -5.53
C ASP A 321 -29.46 3.18 -5.17
N PRO A 322 -29.21 3.91 -4.06
CA PRO A 322 -27.86 4.32 -3.65
C PRO A 322 -26.86 3.16 -3.62
N ARG A 323 -27.28 2.01 -3.06
CA ARG A 323 -26.47 0.79 -2.95
C ARG A 323 -26.11 0.17 -4.30
N HIS A 324 -26.85 0.46 -5.37
CA HIS A 324 -26.60 -0.12 -6.69
C HIS A 324 -25.58 0.68 -7.50
N VAL A 325 -25.33 1.95 -7.16
CA VAL A 325 -24.32 2.77 -7.84
C VAL A 325 -22.97 2.03 -7.87
N GLU A 326 -22.56 1.49 -6.73
CA GLU A 326 -21.29 0.77 -6.64
C GLU A 326 -21.28 -0.55 -7.42
N TYR A 327 -22.43 -1.24 -7.53
CA TYR A 327 -22.53 -2.42 -8.38
C TYR A 327 -22.34 -2.10 -9.87
N TYR A 328 -22.79 -0.94 -10.33
CA TYR A 328 -22.58 -0.50 -11.71
C TYR A 328 -21.15 -0.02 -11.95
N ARG A 329 -20.52 0.67 -10.99
CA ARG A 329 -19.09 0.98 -11.07
C ARG A 329 -18.24 -0.28 -11.12
N GLN A 330 -18.53 -1.25 -10.26
CA GLN A 330 -17.85 -2.54 -10.25
C GLN A 330 -18.05 -3.31 -11.56
N ALA A 331 -19.25 -3.31 -12.13
CA ALA A 331 -19.51 -3.91 -13.43
C ALA A 331 -18.68 -3.27 -14.55
N ALA A 332 -18.51 -1.95 -14.54
CA ALA A 332 -17.64 -1.26 -15.49
C ALA A 332 -16.15 -1.63 -15.32
N LYS A 333 -15.69 -1.87 -14.08
CA LYS A 333 -14.35 -2.41 -13.78
C LYS A 333 -14.20 -3.85 -14.26
N ILE A 334 -15.20 -4.71 -14.04
CA ILE A 334 -15.20 -6.11 -14.52
C ILE A 334 -15.06 -6.19 -16.04
N LEU A 335 -15.72 -5.29 -16.78
CA LEU A 335 -15.61 -5.18 -18.23
C LEU A 335 -14.32 -4.47 -18.69
N GLY A 336 -13.47 -4.02 -17.77
CA GLY A 336 -12.23 -3.30 -18.07
C GLY A 336 -12.46 -1.93 -18.71
N PHE A 337 -13.64 -1.32 -18.53
CA PHE A 337 -13.91 0.04 -19.00
C PHE A 337 -13.41 1.10 -18.03
N LEU A 338 -13.39 0.77 -16.73
CA LEU A 338 -12.76 1.58 -15.71
C LEU A 338 -11.53 0.87 -15.13
N GLU A 339 -10.52 1.66 -14.79
CA GLU A 339 -9.38 1.24 -13.99
C GLU A 339 -9.78 1.07 -12.51
N SER A 340 -8.88 0.48 -11.71
CA SER A 340 -9.10 0.25 -10.28
C SER A 340 -9.41 1.55 -9.52
N ASN A 341 -8.71 2.64 -9.87
CA ASN A 341 -8.90 3.99 -9.34
C ASN A 341 -10.15 4.72 -9.88
N GLY A 342 -10.93 4.08 -10.77
CA GLY A 342 -12.16 4.64 -11.33
C GLY A 342 -11.98 5.52 -12.57
N ALA A 343 -10.74 5.75 -13.03
CA ALA A 343 -10.48 6.43 -14.31
C ALA A 343 -10.93 5.56 -15.50
N LEU A 344 -11.18 6.18 -16.65
CA LEU A 344 -11.46 5.43 -17.88
C LEU A 344 -10.20 4.76 -18.42
N SER A 345 -10.31 3.46 -18.71
CA SER A 345 -9.29 2.73 -19.45
C SER A 345 -9.32 3.15 -20.92
N ALA A 346 -8.27 2.81 -21.69
CA ALA A 346 -8.26 3.02 -23.14
C ALA A 346 -9.48 2.37 -23.83
N LEU A 347 -9.91 1.20 -23.35
CA LEU A 347 -11.10 0.53 -23.86
C LEU A 347 -12.38 1.27 -23.47
N GLY A 348 -12.47 1.79 -22.24
CA GLY A 348 -13.58 2.64 -21.80
C GLY A 348 -13.74 3.90 -22.65
N GLN A 349 -12.62 4.55 -23.01
CA GLN A 349 -12.61 5.71 -23.90
C GLN A 349 -13.15 5.35 -25.31
N GLN A 350 -12.75 4.20 -25.84
CA GLN A 350 -13.29 3.70 -27.11
C GLN A 350 -14.81 3.45 -26.99
N VAL A 351 -15.28 2.85 -25.89
CA VAL A 351 -16.72 2.65 -25.66
C VAL A 351 -17.47 3.97 -25.57
N ALA A 352 -16.92 4.97 -24.88
CA ALA A 352 -17.52 6.30 -24.76
C ALA A 352 -17.63 7.04 -26.11
N SER A 353 -16.62 6.88 -26.98
CA SER A 353 -16.53 7.60 -28.26
C SER A 353 -17.43 7.06 -29.38
N VAL A 354 -17.95 5.83 -29.24
CA VAL A 354 -18.89 5.26 -30.21
C VAL A 354 -20.34 5.63 -29.85
N ASP A 355 -21.22 5.59 -30.85
CA ASP A 355 -22.63 5.94 -30.71
C ASP A 355 -23.31 5.21 -29.52
N PRO A 356 -23.94 5.95 -28.57
CA PRO A 356 -24.60 5.36 -27.40
C PRO A 356 -25.66 4.29 -27.71
N GLY A 357 -26.33 4.38 -28.85
CA GLY A 357 -27.32 3.40 -29.31
C GLY A 357 -26.75 2.28 -30.19
N GLY A 358 -25.46 2.33 -30.52
CA GLY A 358 -24.85 1.45 -31.51
C GLY A 358 -24.51 0.07 -30.98
N GLU A 359 -24.63 -0.95 -31.86
CA GLU A 359 -24.25 -2.33 -31.53
C GLU A 359 -22.77 -2.46 -31.14
N LEU A 360 -21.91 -1.56 -31.62
CA LEU A 360 -20.46 -1.63 -31.41
C LEU A 360 -20.09 -1.63 -29.92
N ARG A 361 -20.81 -0.88 -29.07
CA ARG A 361 -20.60 -0.90 -27.61
C ARG A 361 -20.81 -2.30 -27.04
N TYR A 362 -21.86 -2.99 -27.50
CA TYR A 362 -22.15 -4.36 -27.09
C TYR A 362 -21.13 -5.37 -27.62
N ARG A 363 -20.61 -5.19 -28.85
CA ARG A 363 -19.53 -6.05 -29.37
C ARG A 363 -18.26 -5.93 -28.51
N MET A 364 -17.91 -4.71 -28.14
CA MET A 364 -16.79 -4.44 -27.24
C MET A 364 -17.03 -5.04 -25.85
N ALA A 365 -18.23 -4.86 -25.29
CA ALA A 365 -18.60 -5.46 -24.01
C ALA A 365 -18.58 -7.00 -24.03
N ALA A 366 -19.01 -7.63 -25.12
CA ALA A 366 -18.99 -9.08 -25.28
C ALA A 366 -17.55 -9.61 -25.22
N ARG A 367 -16.64 -8.94 -25.92
CA ARG A 367 -15.22 -9.28 -25.89
C ARG A 367 -14.58 -9.00 -24.53
N SER A 368 -14.88 -7.85 -23.93
CA SER A 368 -14.45 -7.52 -22.57
C SER A 368 -14.88 -8.56 -21.54
N PHE A 369 -16.14 -8.98 -21.60
CA PHE A 369 -16.67 -9.96 -20.67
C PHE A 369 -16.01 -11.32 -20.85
N GLU A 370 -15.83 -11.78 -22.09
CA GLU A 370 -15.09 -13.02 -22.38
C GLU A 370 -13.67 -13.01 -21.77
N MET A 371 -12.97 -11.87 -21.83
CA MET A 371 -11.62 -11.71 -21.29
C MET A 371 -11.60 -11.38 -19.79
N SER A 372 -12.75 -11.14 -19.15
CA SER A 372 -12.85 -10.88 -17.72
C SER A 372 -12.57 -12.16 -16.91
N ALA A 373 -12.16 -12.02 -15.65
CA ALA A 373 -11.91 -13.19 -14.80
C ALA A 373 -13.13 -14.12 -14.70
N CYS A 374 -14.32 -13.56 -14.52
CA CYS A 374 -15.55 -14.33 -14.44
C CYS A 374 -15.94 -14.98 -15.77
N GLY A 375 -15.86 -14.25 -16.89
CA GLY A 375 -16.22 -14.79 -18.21
C GLY A 375 -15.25 -15.86 -18.68
N TRP A 376 -13.95 -15.62 -18.51
CA TRP A 376 -12.91 -16.58 -18.85
C TRP A 376 -13.02 -17.87 -18.03
N ALA A 377 -13.21 -17.76 -16.71
CA ALA A 377 -13.44 -18.92 -15.85
C ALA A 377 -14.70 -19.70 -16.25
N TRP A 378 -15.78 -19.00 -16.64
CA TRP A 378 -17.03 -19.66 -17.07
C TRP A 378 -16.85 -20.45 -18.37
N ILE A 379 -16.17 -19.87 -19.36
CA ILE A 379 -15.85 -20.54 -20.64
C ILE A 379 -15.03 -21.80 -20.41
N ASN A 380 -13.98 -21.71 -19.58
CA ASN A 380 -13.12 -22.84 -19.24
C ASN A 380 -13.89 -23.92 -18.46
N TRP A 381 -14.68 -23.52 -17.47
CA TRP A 381 -15.51 -24.43 -16.69
C TRP A 381 -16.54 -25.18 -17.54
N SER A 382 -17.17 -24.51 -18.50
CA SER A 382 -18.16 -25.14 -19.39
C SER A 382 -17.53 -25.97 -20.51
N GLY A 383 -16.20 -25.91 -20.70
CA GLY A 383 -15.52 -26.51 -21.85
C GLY A 383 -15.87 -25.85 -23.19
N ALA A 384 -16.35 -24.60 -23.15
CA ALA A 384 -16.70 -23.82 -24.34
C ALA A 384 -15.44 -23.24 -24.98
N LYS A 385 -15.47 -22.97 -26.29
CA LYS A 385 -14.36 -22.29 -26.97
C LYS A 385 -14.36 -20.78 -26.77
N ASN A 386 -15.54 -20.20 -26.66
CA ASN A 386 -15.77 -18.76 -26.53
C ASN A 386 -17.16 -18.50 -25.94
N LEU A 387 -17.52 -17.23 -25.74
CA LEU A 387 -18.77 -16.83 -25.12
C LEU A 387 -20.03 -17.35 -25.83
N THR A 388 -20.01 -17.57 -27.16
CA THR A 388 -21.21 -18.02 -27.91
C THR A 388 -21.64 -19.44 -27.60
N GLU A 389 -20.72 -20.28 -27.13
CA GLU A 389 -20.98 -21.67 -26.78
C GLU A 389 -21.37 -21.85 -25.30
N VAL A 390 -21.31 -20.79 -24.50
CA VAL A 390 -21.64 -20.83 -23.07
C VAL A 390 -23.15 -20.95 -22.87
N ASP A 391 -23.57 -21.99 -22.14
CA ASP A 391 -24.97 -22.18 -21.75
C ASP A 391 -25.34 -21.27 -20.57
N SER A 392 -26.07 -20.18 -20.88
CA SER A 392 -26.55 -19.22 -19.88
C SER A 392 -27.42 -19.84 -18.77
N THR A 393 -28.07 -20.99 -19.01
CA THR A 393 -28.91 -21.65 -18.00
C THR A 393 -28.09 -22.31 -16.88
N LYS A 394 -26.80 -22.58 -17.14
CA LYS A 394 -25.87 -23.19 -16.17
C LYS A 394 -25.13 -22.16 -15.30
N ALA A 395 -25.48 -20.88 -15.39
CA ALA A 395 -24.83 -19.82 -14.62
C ALA A 395 -24.81 -20.10 -13.10
N GLU A 396 -25.90 -20.63 -12.54
CA GLU A 396 -25.96 -20.95 -11.10
C GLU A 396 -25.06 -22.13 -10.73
N GLN A 397 -25.00 -23.15 -11.59
CA GLN A 397 -24.12 -24.30 -11.38
C GLN A 397 -22.65 -23.88 -11.44
N PHE A 398 -22.29 -23.05 -12.43
CA PHE A 398 -20.96 -22.45 -12.53
C PHE A 398 -20.60 -21.69 -11.25
N LEU A 399 -21.44 -20.75 -10.81
CA LEU A 399 -21.14 -19.96 -9.62
C LEU A 399 -21.03 -20.81 -8.35
N LYS A 400 -21.84 -21.87 -8.18
CA LYS A 400 -21.72 -22.78 -7.03
C LYS A 400 -20.40 -23.56 -7.01
N GLN A 401 -19.82 -23.85 -8.18
CA GLN A 401 -18.59 -24.62 -8.28
C GLN A 401 -17.33 -23.74 -8.29
N SER A 402 -17.39 -22.60 -8.98
CA SER A 402 -16.26 -21.70 -9.20
C SER A 402 -16.21 -20.50 -8.26
N CYS A 403 -17.28 -20.21 -7.53
CA CYS A 403 -17.33 -19.13 -6.52
C CYS A 403 -17.94 -19.68 -5.20
N PRO A 404 -17.24 -20.60 -4.52
CA PRO A 404 -17.78 -21.35 -3.37
C PRO A 404 -18.11 -20.46 -2.16
N SER A 405 -17.59 -19.24 -2.11
CA SER A 405 -17.85 -18.24 -1.06
C SER A 405 -19.26 -17.65 -1.13
N LEU A 406 -19.97 -17.79 -2.26
CA LEU A 406 -21.34 -17.29 -2.38
C LEU A 406 -22.33 -18.16 -1.60
N SER A 407 -23.16 -17.52 -0.76
CA SER A 407 -24.34 -18.17 -0.22
C SER A 407 -25.29 -18.59 -1.34
N SER A 408 -26.11 -19.64 -1.14
CA SER A 408 -26.99 -20.16 -2.19
C SER A 408 -27.96 -19.11 -2.74
N SER A 409 -28.48 -18.23 -1.89
CA SER A 409 -29.36 -17.13 -2.33
C SER A 409 -28.62 -16.07 -3.15
N THR A 410 -27.38 -15.75 -2.78
CA THR A 410 -26.54 -14.79 -3.52
C THR A 410 -26.08 -15.37 -4.85
N ALA A 411 -25.69 -16.64 -4.87
CA ALA A 411 -25.34 -17.38 -6.08
C ALA A 411 -26.52 -17.38 -7.08
N HIS A 412 -27.73 -17.72 -6.62
CA HIS A 412 -28.92 -17.68 -7.48
C HIS A 412 -29.19 -16.28 -8.06
N ARG A 413 -29.12 -15.24 -7.21
CA ARG A 413 -29.34 -13.86 -7.64
C ARG A 413 -28.30 -13.40 -8.67
N ARG A 414 -27.01 -13.64 -8.42
CA ARG A 414 -25.93 -13.26 -9.35
C ARG A 414 -25.92 -14.12 -10.61
N ALA A 415 -26.35 -15.39 -10.53
CA ALA A 415 -26.52 -16.24 -11.70
C ALA A 415 -27.55 -15.67 -12.68
N ARG A 416 -28.64 -15.06 -12.19
CA ARG A 416 -29.62 -14.38 -13.04
C ARG A 416 -29.00 -13.20 -13.81
N THR A 417 -28.19 -12.38 -13.13
CA THR A 417 -27.42 -11.29 -13.75
C THR A 417 -26.47 -11.84 -14.80
N LEU A 418 -25.67 -12.85 -14.45
CA LEU A 418 -24.68 -13.46 -15.31
C LEU A 418 -25.30 -14.11 -16.56
N ALA A 419 -26.42 -14.83 -16.39
CA ALA A 419 -27.19 -15.43 -17.49
C ALA A 419 -27.80 -14.36 -18.40
N ARG A 420 -28.25 -13.24 -17.85
CA ARG A 420 -28.76 -12.10 -18.63
C ARG A 420 -27.64 -11.48 -19.46
N TRP A 421 -26.49 -11.18 -18.85
CA TRP A 421 -25.31 -10.68 -19.57
C TRP A 421 -24.90 -11.62 -20.70
N CYS A 422 -24.79 -12.92 -20.42
CA CYS A 422 -24.45 -13.93 -21.44
C CYS A 422 -25.40 -13.86 -22.64
N ARG A 423 -26.72 -13.94 -22.42
CA ARG A 423 -27.70 -13.88 -23.51
C ARG A 423 -27.71 -12.56 -24.28
N GLU A 424 -27.47 -11.44 -23.60
CA GLU A 424 -27.40 -10.14 -24.26
C GLU A 424 -26.14 -10.03 -25.11
N LEU A 425 -24.97 -10.37 -24.55
CA LEU A 425 -23.66 -10.24 -25.20
C LEU A 425 -23.45 -11.25 -26.33
N GLN A 426 -24.00 -12.46 -26.23
CA GLN A 426 -23.94 -13.48 -27.29
C GLN A 426 -24.53 -12.98 -28.61
N LYS A 427 -25.56 -12.13 -28.58
CA LYS A 427 -26.19 -11.57 -29.79
C LYS A 427 -25.26 -10.66 -30.59
N TYR A 428 -24.27 -10.07 -29.92
CA TYR A 428 -23.33 -9.11 -30.49
C TYR A 428 -21.92 -9.67 -30.58
N TYR A 429 -21.71 -10.94 -30.23
CA TYR A 429 -20.39 -11.54 -30.29
C TYR A 429 -19.96 -11.75 -31.75
N VAL A 430 -18.71 -11.40 -32.06
CA VAL A 430 -18.10 -11.62 -33.37
C VAL A 430 -16.87 -12.49 -33.17
N SER A 431 -16.84 -13.66 -33.80
CA SER A 431 -15.67 -14.55 -33.80
C SER A 431 -14.56 -13.95 -34.65
N TRP A 432 -13.34 -13.96 -34.13
CA TRP A 432 -12.13 -13.51 -34.83
C TRP A 432 -11.28 -14.70 -35.24
#